data_AF-A0A098T4Q6-F1
#
_entry.id   AF-A0A098T4Q6-F1
#
_cell.length_a   1.000
_cell.length_b   1.000
_cell.length_c   1.000
_cell.angle_alpha   90.00
_cell.angle_beta   90.00
_cell.angle_gamma   90.00
#
_symmetry.space_group_name_H-M   'P 1'
#
loop_
_entity.id
_entity.type
_entity.pdbx_description
1 polymer ?
#
loop_
_entity_poly.entity_id
_entity_poly.type
_entity_poly.pdbx_seq_one_letter_code
_entity_poly.pdbx_strand_id
1 'polypeptide(L)'
;MISARDWNIVLAGECMIARPFSMHDDPEFLSLIDDLRESDVTYAHLEMNFGSFSELDWPSRGDWMASYMIAEPALAGEMAWAGIDMVSLAHNHSMDFGVSGMEATRRHCQAAGLVCAGTGCDLEEAREPAYFESRKGRVALISVSTGNKGHEWAGLPKASLRGRPGVNPLRVSMDYRIDAAAAAELRRMSEALGIGRTDRDGGIRLALPSGQSTRETVRFVPGDDFAIRSTLYPHDLAGNLRSIGEATHMADLVMVAHHFNIAEGPRGDEPPGFARQFAHAAIDAGADIYIGHGWHKTLGIEIYKGRPIFYGMGNFISQSEFIRRVPYDSFEAFGHDIER
;
A
#
# COMPACT_ATOMS: atom_id res chain seq x y z
N MET A 1 4.52 25.43 25.53
CA MET A 1 5.57 24.86 24.66
C MET A 1 5.89 23.48 25.19
N ILE A 2 5.38 22.43 24.55
CA ILE A 2 5.83 21.06 24.83
C ILE A 2 7.26 20.99 24.30
N SER A 3 8.20 20.58 25.15
CA SER A 3 9.59 20.33 24.74
C SER A 3 9.59 19.43 23.50
N ALA A 4 10.27 19.83 22.42
CA ALA A 4 10.57 18.90 21.35
C ALA A 4 11.26 17.67 21.99
N ARG A 5 10.73 16.48 21.72
CA ARG A 5 11.31 15.23 22.20
C ARG A 5 12.25 14.73 21.11
N ASP A 6 13.47 14.37 21.49
CA ASP A 6 14.39 13.72 20.57
C ASP A 6 14.00 12.24 20.47
N TRP A 7 13.58 11.79 19.29
CA TRP A 7 13.17 10.42 19.00
C TRP A 7 14.30 9.66 18.30
N ASN A 8 14.55 8.42 18.70
CA ASN A 8 15.32 7.42 17.95
C ASN A 8 14.32 6.47 17.29
N ILE A 9 14.24 6.50 15.96
CA ILE A 9 13.22 5.80 15.19
C ILE A 9 13.92 4.91 14.16
N VAL A 10 13.53 3.64 14.10
CA VAL A 10 13.97 2.73 13.04
C VAL A 10 12.83 2.51 12.06
N LEU A 11 13.10 2.76 10.78
CA LEU A 11 12.20 2.49 9.67
C LEU A 11 12.74 1.31 8.88
N ALA A 12 12.19 0.13 9.12
CA ALA A 12 12.45 -1.03 8.30
C ALA A 12 11.61 -0.94 7.02
N GLY A 13 12.25 -1.29 5.90
CA GLY A 13 11.61 -1.39 4.60
C GLY A 13 10.60 -2.52 4.51
N GLU A 14 10.45 -3.05 3.31
CA GLU A 14 9.48 -4.11 3.02
C GLU A 14 9.95 -5.46 3.60
N CYS A 15 9.03 -6.13 4.27
CA CYS A 15 9.23 -7.40 4.94
C CYS A 15 8.34 -8.46 4.30
N MET A 16 8.99 -9.39 3.62
CA MET A 16 8.43 -10.62 3.06
C MET A 16 9.15 -11.78 3.75
N ILE A 17 8.55 -12.28 4.83
CA ILE A 17 9.09 -13.27 5.76
C ILE A 17 8.41 -14.63 5.52
N ALA A 18 9.14 -15.57 4.95
CA ALA A 18 8.66 -16.93 4.67
C ALA A 18 9.27 -17.99 5.61
N ARG A 19 10.30 -17.64 6.38
CA ARG A 19 11.06 -18.53 7.27
C ARG A 19 11.46 -17.80 8.55
N PRO A 20 11.68 -18.53 9.65
CA PRO A 20 12.32 -17.96 10.82
C PRO A 20 13.68 -17.38 10.45
N PHE A 21 14.04 -16.26 11.07
CA PHE A 21 15.35 -15.64 10.95
C PHE A 21 16.01 -15.46 12.33
N SER A 22 15.27 -15.64 13.42
CA SER A 22 15.76 -15.68 14.80
C SER A 22 16.75 -16.82 15.06
N MET A 23 16.83 -17.78 14.15
CA MET A 23 17.80 -18.87 14.17
C MET A 23 19.23 -18.46 13.78
N HIS A 24 19.43 -17.24 13.27
CA HIS A 24 20.75 -16.71 12.95
C HIS A 24 21.40 -16.08 14.18
N ASP A 25 22.67 -16.42 14.42
CA ASP A 25 23.46 -15.98 15.57
C ASP A 25 24.75 -15.23 15.19
N ASP A 26 24.89 -14.85 13.92
CA ASP A 26 26.03 -14.08 13.45
C ASP A 26 26.05 -12.67 14.09
N PRO A 27 27.21 -12.20 14.61
CA PRO A 27 27.29 -10.92 15.30
C PRO A 27 26.87 -9.69 14.48
N GLU A 28 27.11 -9.66 13.17
CA GLU A 28 26.72 -8.51 12.34
C GLU A 28 25.20 -8.44 12.20
N PHE A 29 24.55 -9.59 12.01
CA PHE A 29 23.10 -9.71 12.00
C PHE A 29 22.48 -9.33 13.36
N LEU A 30 23.03 -9.85 14.46
CA LEU A 30 22.52 -9.54 15.80
C LEU A 30 22.70 -8.06 16.15
N SER A 31 23.79 -7.42 15.74
CA SER A 31 23.99 -5.97 15.92
C SER A 31 22.90 -5.16 15.22
N LEU A 32 22.48 -5.55 14.01
CA LEU A 32 21.36 -4.90 13.32
C LEU A 32 20.05 -5.11 14.09
N ILE A 33 19.80 -6.31 14.61
CA ILE A 33 18.61 -6.59 15.42
C ILE A 33 18.62 -5.77 16.72
N ASP A 34 19.79 -5.55 17.32
CA ASP A 34 19.92 -4.71 18.50
C ASP A 34 19.59 -3.24 18.20
N ASP A 35 19.97 -2.71 17.02
CA ASP A 35 19.55 -1.35 16.60
C ASP A 35 18.02 -1.20 16.54
N LEU A 36 17.31 -2.23 16.06
CA LEU A 36 15.84 -2.26 16.06
C LEU A 36 15.30 -2.23 17.50
N ARG A 37 15.80 -3.13 18.37
CA ARG A 37 15.34 -3.30 19.75
C ARG A 37 15.63 -2.11 20.66
N GLU A 38 16.72 -1.37 20.41
CA GLU A 38 17.15 -0.24 21.22
C GLU A 38 16.48 1.09 20.85
N SER A 39 15.76 1.13 19.72
CA SER A 39 15.03 2.32 19.28
C SER A 39 13.82 2.62 20.17
N ASP A 40 13.30 3.85 20.11
CA ASP A 40 12.07 4.21 20.83
C ASP A 40 10.82 3.66 20.14
N VAL A 41 10.92 3.42 18.83
CA VAL A 41 9.91 2.76 17.99
C VAL A 41 10.57 2.20 16.74
N THR A 42 10.30 0.93 16.46
CA THR A 42 10.62 0.28 15.19
C THR A 42 9.35 0.03 14.38
N TYR A 43 9.36 0.55 13.16
CA TYR A 43 8.31 0.34 12.17
C TYR A 43 8.79 -0.60 11.05
N ALA A 44 7.91 -1.43 10.49
CA ALA A 44 8.18 -2.20 9.28
C ALA A 44 6.97 -2.24 8.31
N HIS A 45 7.23 -2.38 7.01
CA HIS A 45 6.18 -2.61 6.03
C HIS A 45 6.00 -4.11 5.78
N LEU A 46 4.93 -4.71 6.31
CA LEU A 46 4.63 -6.12 6.09
C LEU A 46 3.88 -6.27 4.76
N GLU A 47 4.57 -6.67 3.70
CA GLU A 47 3.99 -6.80 2.35
C GLU A 47 3.58 -8.25 2.05
N MET A 48 2.87 -8.89 2.97
CA MET A 48 2.42 -10.27 2.83
C MET A 48 1.32 -10.62 3.84
N ASN A 49 0.80 -11.83 3.74
CA ASN A 49 -0.18 -12.36 4.69
C ASN A 49 0.44 -13.33 5.69
N PHE A 50 -0.13 -13.41 6.89
CA PHE A 50 0.08 -14.50 7.84
C PHE A 50 -1.22 -15.26 8.05
N GLY A 51 -1.20 -16.56 7.78
CA GLY A 51 -2.39 -17.40 7.90
C GLY A 51 -2.10 -18.85 7.60
N SER A 52 -2.71 -19.75 8.36
CA SER A 52 -2.72 -21.18 8.03
C SER A 52 -3.79 -21.44 6.97
N PHE A 53 -3.57 -22.42 6.09
CA PHE A 53 -4.55 -22.74 5.04
C PHE A 53 -5.94 -23.18 5.56
N SER A 54 -6.06 -23.55 6.83
CA SER A 54 -7.36 -23.84 7.48
C SER A 54 -8.15 -22.60 7.88
N GLU A 55 -7.50 -21.42 7.93
CA GLU A 55 -8.12 -20.15 8.26
C GLU A 55 -8.60 -19.38 7.02
N LEU A 56 -8.21 -19.83 5.83
CA LEU A 56 -8.45 -19.13 4.57
C LEU A 56 -9.66 -19.74 3.87
N ASP A 57 -10.51 -18.89 3.31
CA ASP A 57 -11.63 -19.38 2.51
C ASP A 57 -11.16 -19.82 1.12
N TRP A 58 -10.39 -18.97 0.43
CA TRP A 58 -9.80 -19.23 -0.88
C TRP A 58 -8.71 -18.20 -1.25
N PRO A 59 -7.82 -18.51 -2.20
CA PRO A 59 -6.98 -17.51 -2.86
C PRO A 59 -7.87 -16.52 -3.63
N SER A 60 -7.65 -15.21 -3.47
CA SER A 60 -8.58 -14.16 -3.92
C SER A 60 -7.97 -13.12 -4.86
N ARG A 61 -6.69 -13.22 -5.19
CA ARG A 61 -6.04 -12.24 -6.08
C ARG A 61 -6.68 -12.21 -7.47
N GLY A 62 -6.97 -13.37 -8.05
CA GLY A 62 -7.77 -13.50 -9.27
C GLY A 62 -7.20 -12.83 -10.54
N ASP A 63 -5.94 -12.40 -10.55
CA ASP A 63 -5.22 -11.99 -11.75
C ASP A 63 -3.94 -12.80 -11.98
N TRP A 64 -3.55 -12.81 -13.24
CA TRP A 64 -2.54 -13.69 -13.84
C TRP A 64 -1.09 -13.23 -13.57
N MET A 65 -0.85 -12.36 -12.58
CA MET A 65 0.48 -11.77 -12.41
C MET A 65 0.92 -11.69 -10.94
N ALA A 66 2.06 -12.34 -10.69
CA ALA A 66 2.89 -12.39 -9.47
C ALA A 66 2.48 -13.41 -8.39
N SER A 67 3.43 -13.63 -7.46
CA SER A 67 3.32 -14.61 -6.39
C SER A 67 2.24 -14.25 -5.39
N TYR A 68 1.46 -15.25 -4.96
CA TYR A 68 0.63 -15.13 -3.76
C TYR A 68 1.54 -15.13 -2.52
N MET A 69 1.35 -14.13 -1.65
CA MET A 69 2.22 -13.89 -0.52
C MET A 69 1.53 -14.29 0.79
N ILE A 70 1.91 -15.45 1.33
CA ILE A 70 1.48 -15.90 2.66
C ILE A 70 2.55 -16.72 3.35
N ALA A 71 2.61 -16.64 4.67
CA ALA A 71 3.41 -17.55 5.48
C ALA A 71 2.67 -18.02 6.74
N GLU A 72 3.30 -19.00 7.40
CA GLU A 72 2.77 -19.60 8.63
C GLU A 72 2.56 -18.53 9.72
N PRO A 73 1.43 -18.57 10.45
CA PRO A 73 1.09 -17.59 11.47
C PRO A 73 2.19 -17.28 12.50
N ALA A 74 2.97 -18.28 12.88
CA ALA A 74 4.01 -18.16 13.90
C ALA A 74 5.12 -17.16 13.50
N LEU A 75 5.30 -16.88 12.21
CA LEU A 75 6.33 -15.94 11.74
C LEU A 75 6.02 -14.47 12.06
N ALA A 76 4.80 -14.13 12.43
CA ALA A 76 4.52 -12.83 13.05
C ALA A 76 5.36 -12.62 14.32
N GLY A 77 5.64 -13.69 15.06
CA GLY A 77 6.51 -13.67 16.24
C GLY A 77 7.97 -13.36 15.94
N GLU A 78 8.45 -13.61 14.72
CA GLU A 78 9.82 -13.27 14.32
C GLU A 78 10.00 -11.75 14.22
N MET A 79 8.97 -11.05 13.76
CA MET A 79 8.96 -9.58 13.72
C MET A 79 9.02 -9.00 15.14
N ALA A 80 8.21 -9.54 16.05
CA ALA A 80 8.24 -9.14 17.46
C ALA A 80 9.59 -9.46 18.12
N TRP A 81 10.16 -10.63 17.83
CA TRP A 81 11.51 -11.00 18.31
C TRP A 81 12.59 -10.02 17.82
N ALA A 82 12.47 -9.52 16.58
CA ALA A 82 13.37 -8.53 16.01
C ALA A 82 13.26 -7.14 16.67
N GLY A 83 12.24 -6.91 17.50
CA GLY A 83 11.97 -5.60 18.10
C GLY A 83 11.11 -4.69 17.22
N ILE A 84 10.34 -5.22 16.27
CA ILE A 84 9.37 -4.44 15.50
C ILE A 84 8.13 -4.17 16.36
N ASP A 85 7.74 -2.91 16.49
CA ASP A 85 6.60 -2.48 17.30
C ASP A 85 5.35 -2.27 16.44
N MET A 86 5.51 -1.69 15.25
CA MET A 86 4.41 -1.28 14.38
C MET A 86 4.58 -1.82 12.96
N VAL A 87 3.48 -2.26 12.35
CA VAL A 87 3.44 -2.73 10.97
C VAL A 87 2.32 -2.05 10.17
N SER A 88 2.65 -1.61 8.96
CA SER A 88 1.64 -1.21 7.97
C SER A 88 1.17 -2.43 7.19
N LEU A 89 -0.15 -2.55 7.02
CA LEU A 89 -0.80 -3.65 6.31
C LEU A 89 -1.56 -3.20 5.07
N ALA A 90 -1.61 -1.91 4.72
CA ALA A 90 -2.17 -1.47 3.44
C ALA A 90 -1.15 -1.63 2.32
N HIS A 91 -1.36 -2.62 1.46
CA HIS A 91 -0.51 -2.88 0.30
C HIS A 91 -1.27 -3.66 -0.78
N ASN A 92 -0.62 -3.93 -1.90
CA ASN A 92 -1.15 -4.72 -3.02
C ASN A 92 -1.44 -6.19 -2.65
N HIS A 93 -0.64 -6.79 -1.77
CA HIS A 93 -0.78 -8.18 -1.35
C HIS A 93 -1.77 -8.43 -0.20
N SER A 94 -2.37 -7.40 0.41
CA SER A 94 -3.21 -7.56 1.62
C SER A 94 -4.45 -8.43 1.38
N MET A 95 -4.86 -8.56 0.12
CA MET A 95 -6.06 -9.28 -0.29
C MET A 95 -5.74 -10.52 -1.13
N ASP A 96 -4.49 -10.99 -1.16
CA ASP A 96 -4.09 -12.19 -1.90
C ASP A 96 -4.94 -13.42 -1.52
N PHE A 97 -5.34 -13.52 -0.24
CA PHE A 97 -6.24 -14.56 0.27
C PHE A 97 -7.56 -13.99 0.79
N GLY A 98 -7.98 -12.86 0.21
CA GLY A 98 -9.26 -12.22 0.47
C GLY A 98 -9.38 -11.70 1.91
N VAL A 99 -10.63 -11.52 2.35
CA VAL A 99 -10.94 -10.98 3.68
C VAL A 99 -10.42 -11.89 4.79
N SER A 100 -10.52 -13.22 4.64
CA SER A 100 -10.01 -14.16 5.64
C SER A 100 -8.49 -14.12 5.79
N GLY A 101 -7.74 -13.98 4.69
CA GLY A 101 -6.29 -13.76 4.74
C GLY A 101 -5.90 -12.44 5.41
N MET A 102 -6.58 -11.35 5.05
CA MET A 102 -6.37 -10.03 5.64
C MET A 102 -6.64 -10.03 7.16
N GLU A 103 -7.79 -10.59 7.57
CA GLU A 103 -8.19 -10.68 8.99
C GLU A 103 -7.27 -11.62 9.78
N ALA A 104 -6.87 -12.76 9.20
CA ALA A 104 -5.91 -13.67 9.82
C ALA A 104 -4.56 -12.97 10.06
N THR A 105 -4.07 -12.23 9.05
CA THR A 105 -2.81 -11.49 9.15
C THR A 105 -2.86 -10.49 10.29
N ARG A 106 -3.91 -9.67 10.34
CA ARG A 106 -4.10 -8.68 11.40
C ARG A 106 -4.15 -9.34 12.78
N ARG A 107 -4.92 -10.42 12.93
CA ARG A 107 -5.05 -11.15 14.21
C ARG A 107 -3.72 -11.75 14.66
N HIS A 108 -2.97 -12.37 13.75
CA HIS A 108 -1.69 -13.01 14.09
C HIS A 108 -0.61 -11.97 14.43
N CYS A 109 -0.57 -10.85 13.70
CA CYS A 109 0.31 -9.72 14.05
C CYS A 109 -0.02 -9.14 15.43
N GLN A 110 -1.30 -8.87 15.69
CA GLN A 110 -1.74 -8.36 16.99
C GLN A 110 -1.47 -9.35 18.13
N ALA A 111 -1.67 -10.65 17.90
CA ALA A 111 -1.37 -11.69 18.89
C ALA A 111 0.14 -11.81 19.18
N ALA A 112 1.00 -11.47 18.22
CA ALA A 112 2.45 -11.35 18.40
C ALA A 112 2.87 -10.05 19.09
N GLY A 113 1.94 -9.12 19.34
CA GLY A 113 2.21 -7.83 20.00
C GLY A 113 2.47 -6.66 19.04
N LEU A 114 2.26 -6.86 17.73
CA LEU A 114 2.49 -5.82 16.72
C LEU A 114 1.28 -4.88 16.61
N VAL A 115 1.53 -3.57 16.60
CA VAL A 115 0.51 -2.57 16.28
C VAL A 115 0.32 -2.50 14.77
N CYS A 116 -0.91 -2.68 14.29
CA CYS A 116 -1.22 -2.84 12.87
C CYS A 116 -2.10 -1.71 12.35
N ALA A 117 -1.78 -1.15 11.17
CA ALA A 117 -2.59 -0.11 10.51
C ALA A 117 -2.88 -0.43 9.04
N GLY A 118 -3.99 0.10 8.49
CA GLY A 118 -4.23 0.16 7.04
C GLY A 118 -5.18 -0.88 6.45
N THR A 119 -5.68 -1.81 7.26
CA THR A 119 -6.73 -2.78 6.88
C THR A 119 -7.82 -2.82 7.95
N GLY A 120 -9.06 -3.09 7.56
CA GLY A 120 -10.19 -3.10 8.49
C GLY A 120 -11.43 -3.79 7.94
N CYS A 121 -12.44 -3.97 8.81
CA CYS A 121 -13.75 -4.53 8.48
C CYS A 121 -14.60 -3.55 7.64
N ASP A 122 -14.24 -2.27 7.65
CA ASP A 122 -14.81 -1.23 6.79
C ASP A 122 -13.81 -0.09 6.56
N LEU A 123 -14.23 0.94 5.84
CA LEU A 123 -13.37 2.06 5.48
C LEU A 123 -12.97 2.95 6.67
N GLU A 124 -13.79 3.07 7.71
CA GLU A 124 -13.41 3.89 8.88
C GLU A 124 -12.35 3.15 9.70
N GLU A 125 -12.52 1.84 9.92
CA GLU A 125 -11.50 1.03 10.60
C GLU A 125 -10.19 0.94 9.81
N ALA A 126 -10.25 0.76 8.48
CA ALA A 126 -9.04 0.73 7.66
C ALA A 126 -8.24 2.05 7.72
N ARG A 127 -8.93 3.18 7.93
CA ARG A 127 -8.36 4.53 8.06
C ARG A 127 -7.96 4.89 9.48
N GLU A 128 -8.30 4.07 10.46
CA GLU A 128 -8.07 4.38 11.86
C GLU A 128 -6.55 4.42 12.14
N PRO A 129 -6.04 5.48 12.81
CA PRO A 129 -4.66 5.48 13.26
C PRO A 129 -4.45 4.37 14.29
N ALA A 130 -3.41 3.56 14.10
CA ALA A 130 -2.99 2.59 15.09
C ALA A 130 -1.99 3.24 16.05
N TYR A 131 -2.06 2.93 17.34
CA TYR A 131 -1.26 3.60 18.36
C TYR A 131 -0.31 2.65 19.08
N PHE A 132 0.94 3.04 19.22
CA PHE A 132 1.97 2.37 20.01
C PHE A 132 2.39 3.24 21.21
N GLU A 133 2.52 2.63 22.38
CA GLU A 133 2.95 3.29 23.61
C GLU A 133 4.45 3.06 23.82
N SER A 134 5.27 4.06 23.53
CA SER A 134 6.70 4.03 23.84
C SER A 134 6.99 4.67 25.20
N ARG A 135 8.20 4.46 25.73
CA ARG A 135 8.67 5.19 26.92
C ARG A 135 8.77 6.70 26.70
N LYS A 136 8.90 7.15 25.43
CA LYS A 136 8.99 8.56 25.06
C LYS A 136 7.66 9.20 24.74
N GLY A 137 6.58 8.44 24.56
CA GLY A 137 5.28 8.97 24.18
C GLY A 137 4.49 8.05 23.25
N ARG A 138 3.31 8.49 22.86
CA ARG A 138 2.46 7.72 21.95
C ARG A 138 2.82 8.00 20.50
N VAL A 139 2.98 6.94 19.71
CA VAL A 139 3.22 6.99 18.27
C VAL A 139 1.96 6.55 17.53
N ALA A 140 1.54 7.29 16.52
CA ALA A 140 0.46 6.92 15.61
C ALA A 140 1.00 6.45 14.27
N LEU A 141 0.40 5.41 13.70
CA LEU A 141 0.64 4.93 12.35
C LEU A 141 -0.65 4.96 11.54
N ILE A 142 -0.61 5.64 10.40
CA ILE A 142 -1.63 5.55 9.35
C ILE A 142 -0.99 4.83 8.16
N SER A 143 -1.68 3.84 7.60
CA SER A 143 -1.22 3.12 6.42
C SER A 143 -2.24 3.22 5.29
N VAL A 144 -1.75 3.52 4.08
CA VAL A 144 -2.55 3.69 2.85
C VAL A 144 -1.93 2.94 1.68
N SER A 145 -2.75 2.55 0.71
CA SER A 145 -2.28 1.93 -0.53
C SER A 145 -2.86 2.57 -1.78
N THR A 146 -2.04 2.62 -2.83
CA THR A 146 -2.41 3.02 -4.19
C THR A 146 -2.08 1.91 -5.17
N GLY A 147 -3.07 1.51 -6.00
CA GLY A 147 -2.87 0.53 -7.08
C GLY A 147 -3.56 -0.83 -6.87
N ASN A 148 -4.29 -1.04 -5.78
CA ASN A 148 -5.15 -2.21 -5.62
C ASN A 148 -6.37 -2.20 -6.55
N LYS A 149 -7.05 -3.35 -6.61
CA LYS A 149 -8.26 -3.53 -7.41
C LYS A 149 -9.50 -2.98 -6.70
N GLY A 150 -10.52 -2.66 -7.50
CA GLY A 150 -11.76 -2.07 -7.00
C GLY A 150 -12.46 -2.82 -5.87
N HIS A 151 -12.31 -4.15 -5.80
CA HIS A 151 -12.91 -5.01 -4.79
C HIS A 151 -12.05 -5.17 -3.51
N GLU A 152 -10.77 -4.81 -3.57
CA GLU A 152 -9.81 -4.92 -2.46
C GLU A 152 -9.90 -3.72 -1.50
N TRP A 153 -10.45 -2.59 -1.97
CA TRP A 153 -10.60 -1.38 -1.15
C TRP A 153 -11.65 -1.56 -0.05
N ALA A 154 -11.35 -1.07 1.16
CA ALA A 154 -12.35 -0.95 2.20
C ALA A 154 -13.50 -0.02 1.77
N GLY A 155 -14.72 -0.31 2.22
CA GLY A 155 -15.92 0.45 1.86
C GLY A 155 -16.75 0.86 3.08
N LEU A 156 -17.37 2.03 3.00
CA LEU A 156 -18.28 2.51 4.06
C LEU A 156 -19.57 1.69 4.11
N PRO A 157 -20.17 1.51 5.30
CA PRO A 157 -21.53 1.00 5.41
C PRO A 157 -22.53 1.94 4.72
N LYS A 158 -23.65 1.40 4.26
CA LYS A 158 -24.75 2.19 3.70
C LYS A 158 -26.10 1.62 4.12
N ALA A 159 -26.85 2.41 4.89
CA ALA A 159 -28.09 1.98 5.51
C ALA A 159 -27.87 0.70 6.35
N SER A 160 -28.62 -0.38 6.09
CA SER A 160 -28.47 -1.66 6.80
C SER A 160 -27.35 -2.54 6.26
N LEU A 161 -26.67 -2.16 5.16
CA LEU A 161 -25.53 -2.90 4.64
C LEU A 161 -24.26 -2.51 5.39
N ARG A 162 -23.55 -3.54 5.87
CA ARG A 162 -22.24 -3.40 6.49
C ARG A 162 -21.24 -2.81 5.50
N GLY A 163 -20.18 -2.20 6.04
CA GLY A 163 -19.02 -1.81 5.24
C GLY A 163 -18.35 -3.03 4.62
N ARG A 164 -17.52 -2.78 3.62
CA ARG A 164 -16.74 -3.83 2.96
C ARG A 164 -15.36 -3.87 3.64
N PRO A 165 -14.93 -5.04 4.16
CA PRO A 165 -13.57 -5.20 4.64
C PRO A 165 -12.55 -5.00 3.52
N GLY A 166 -11.40 -4.41 3.84
CA GLY A 166 -10.35 -4.25 2.85
C GLY A 166 -9.26 -3.27 3.25
N VAL A 167 -8.54 -2.81 2.24
CA VAL A 167 -7.37 -1.93 2.34
C VAL A 167 -7.78 -0.46 2.36
N ASN A 168 -7.09 0.35 3.16
CA ASN A 168 -7.26 1.81 3.15
C ASN A 168 -6.81 2.43 1.82
N PRO A 169 -7.73 3.00 1.03
CA PRO A 169 -7.43 3.46 -0.32
C PRO A 169 -6.85 4.88 -0.35
N LEU A 170 -5.89 5.07 -1.24
CA LEU A 170 -5.58 6.35 -1.86
C LEU A 170 -5.69 6.20 -3.39
N ARG A 171 -6.93 6.16 -3.91
CA ARG A 171 -7.12 5.95 -5.35
C ARG A 171 -6.63 7.14 -6.16
N VAL A 172 -6.17 6.84 -7.37
CA VAL A 172 -5.76 7.84 -8.37
C VAL A 172 -6.47 7.58 -9.69
N SER A 173 -6.76 8.65 -10.43
CA SER A 173 -7.10 8.58 -11.85
C SER A 173 -5.92 9.03 -12.69
N MET A 174 -5.73 8.43 -13.87
CA MET A 174 -4.69 8.80 -14.82
C MET A 174 -5.31 9.47 -16.05
N ASP A 175 -4.80 10.65 -16.40
CA ASP A 175 -5.06 11.33 -17.65
C ASP A 175 -3.84 11.19 -18.57
N TYR A 176 -4.10 10.79 -19.82
CA TYR A 176 -3.09 10.61 -20.85
C TYR A 176 -3.09 11.82 -21.77
N ARG A 177 -2.18 12.76 -21.53
CA ARG A 177 -2.01 13.94 -22.38
C ARG A 177 -1.35 13.57 -23.69
N ILE A 178 -1.92 14.07 -24.78
CA ILE A 178 -1.46 13.84 -26.15
C ILE A 178 -1.57 15.11 -26.97
N ASP A 179 -0.68 15.29 -27.94
CA ASP A 179 -0.73 16.46 -28.82
C ASP A 179 -2.01 16.51 -29.68
N ALA A 180 -2.26 17.67 -30.28
CA ALA A 180 -3.46 17.90 -31.08
C ALA A 180 -3.60 16.96 -32.30
N ALA A 181 -2.48 16.56 -32.91
CA ALA A 181 -2.49 15.67 -34.07
C ALA A 181 -2.86 14.23 -33.66
N ALA A 182 -2.24 13.73 -32.60
CA ALA A 182 -2.55 12.44 -31.99
C ALA A 182 -3.99 12.41 -31.47
N ALA A 183 -4.49 13.49 -30.88
CA ALA A 183 -5.88 13.58 -30.43
C ALA A 183 -6.88 13.49 -31.60
N ALA A 184 -6.60 14.15 -32.72
CA ALA A 184 -7.44 14.07 -33.92
C ALA A 184 -7.48 12.64 -34.48
N GLU A 185 -6.33 11.99 -34.56
CA GLU A 185 -6.23 10.62 -35.07
C GLU A 185 -6.89 9.61 -34.10
N LEU A 186 -6.70 9.77 -32.80
CA LEU A 186 -7.33 8.92 -31.80
C LEU A 186 -8.86 9.04 -31.83
N ARG A 187 -9.41 10.25 -32.02
CA ARG A 187 -10.86 10.44 -32.23
C ARG A 187 -11.33 9.66 -33.46
N ARG A 188 -10.66 9.85 -34.60
CA ARG A 188 -11.00 9.14 -35.85
C ARG A 188 -11.02 7.62 -35.66
N MET A 189 -9.97 7.06 -35.05
CA MET A 189 -9.86 5.62 -34.79
C MET A 189 -10.95 5.13 -33.82
N SER A 190 -11.13 5.82 -32.70
CA SER A 190 -12.06 5.41 -31.65
C SER A 190 -13.53 5.52 -32.07
N GLU A 191 -13.88 6.52 -32.89
CA GLU A 191 -15.21 6.65 -33.50
C GLU A 191 -15.46 5.55 -34.53
N ALA A 192 -14.50 5.26 -35.42
CA ALA A 192 -14.62 4.19 -36.40
C ALA A 192 -14.78 2.81 -35.76
N LEU A 193 -14.18 2.59 -34.59
CA LEU A 193 -14.33 1.38 -33.78
C LEU A 193 -15.58 1.39 -32.89
N GLY A 194 -16.30 2.51 -32.75
CA GLY A 194 -17.45 2.63 -31.87
C GLY A 194 -17.12 2.56 -30.37
N ILE A 195 -15.88 2.87 -29.99
CA ILE A 195 -15.39 2.80 -28.60
C ILE A 195 -15.10 4.18 -27.98
N GLY A 196 -15.17 5.24 -28.79
CA GLY A 196 -14.84 6.61 -28.39
C GLY A 196 -16.03 7.41 -27.88
N ARG A 197 -15.79 8.23 -26.85
CA ARG A 197 -16.72 9.28 -26.38
C ARG A 197 -15.94 10.56 -26.08
N THR A 198 -16.41 11.69 -26.57
CA THR A 198 -15.84 13.01 -26.26
C THR A 198 -16.51 13.60 -25.02
N ASP A 199 -15.69 14.05 -24.07
CA ASP A 199 -16.12 14.78 -22.89
C ASP A 199 -16.41 16.25 -23.18
N ARG A 200 -17.11 16.92 -22.25
CA ARG A 200 -17.45 18.35 -22.38
C ARG A 200 -16.22 19.26 -22.47
N ASP A 201 -15.11 18.85 -21.85
CA ASP A 201 -13.84 19.59 -21.86
C ASP A 201 -12.92 19.17 -23.03
N GLY A 202 -13.42 18.39 -23.98
CA GLY A 202 -12.67 17.94 -25.16
C GLY A 202 -11.81 16.69 -24.94
N GLY A 203 -11.81 16.11 -23.72
CA GLY A 203 -11.18 14.82 -23.44
C GLY A 203 -11.80 13.69 -24.27
N ILE A 204 -11.00 12.67 -24.59
CA ILE A 204 -11.39 11.50 -25.38
C ILE A 204 -11.39 10.29 -24.45
N ARG A 205 -12.56 9.73 -24.17
CA ARG A 205 -12.69 8.48 -23.39
C ARG A 205 -12.81 7.30 -24.32
N LEU A 206 -12.01 6.27 -24.06
CA LEU A 206 -12.08 4.98 -24.74
C LEU A 206 -12.73 3.97 -23.80
N ALA A 207 -13.86 3.39 -24.22
CA ALA A 207 -14.53 2.29 -23.55
C ALA A 207 -14.19 0.99 -24.29
N LEU A 208 -13.09 0.34 -23.90
CA LEU A 208 -12.63 -0.89 -24.56
C LEU A 208 -13.63 -2.04 -24.29
N PRO A 209 -13.83 -2.96 -25.26
CA PRO A 209 -14.76 -4.08 -25.08
C PRO A 209 -14.51 -4.91 -23.82
N SER A 210 -13.26 -5.16 -23.45
CA SER A 210 -12.88 -5.88 -22.23
C SER A 210 -13.29 -5.18 -20.92
N GLY A 211 -13.45 -3.86 -20.94
CA GLY A 211 -13.87 -3.04 -19.79
C GLY A 211 -15.36 -2.71 -19.75
N GLN A 212 -16.18 -3.23 -20.68
CA GLN A 212 -17.60 -2.87 -20.76
C GLN A 212 -18.41 -3.29 -19.52
N SER A 213 -18.05 -4.41 -18.90
CA SER A 213 -18.72 -4.92 -17.68
C SER A 213 -18.44 -4.06 -16.45
N THR A 214 -17.26 -3.44 -16.39
CA THR A 214 -16.82 -2.57 -15.28
C THR A 214 -17.03 -1.09 -15.56
N ARG A 215 -17.40 -0.75 -16.81
CA ARG A 215 -17.41 0.62 -17.35
C ARG A 215 -16.07 1.34 -17.19
N GLU A 216 -14.99 0.57 -17.21
CA GLU A 216 -13.65 1.11 -17.19
C GLU A 216 -13.40 1.88 -18.49
N THR A 217 -12.85 3.08 -18.36
CA THR A 217 -12.53 3.92 -19.51
C THR A 217 -11.15 4.52 -19.33
N VAL A 218 -10.40 4.57 -20.42
CA VAL A 218 -9.13 5.31 -20.48
C VAL A 218 -9.42 6.71 -21.01
N ARG A 219 -8.93 7.75 -20.33
CA ARG A 219 -9.17 9.14 -20.73
C ARG A 219 -7.89 9.79 -21.27
N PHE A 220 -7.95 10.20 -22.52
CA PHE A 220 -6.92 11.02 -23.16
C PHE A 220 -7.34 12.48 -23.15
N VAL A 221 -6.38 13.38 -22.93
CA VAL A 221 -6.62 14.82 -22.84
C VAL A 221 -5.77 15.52 -23.91
N PRO A 222 -6.37 16.29 -24.83
CA PRO A 222 -5.60 17.09 -25.79
C PRO A 222 -4.72 18.11 -25.06
N GLY A 223 -3.46 18.21 -25.47
CA GLY A 223 -2.48 19.14 -24.95
C GLY A 223 -1.42 19.49 -25.99
N ASP A 224 -0.28 19.98 -25.50
CA ASP A 224 0.93 20.35 -26.24
C ASP A 224 2.09 19.37 -26.02
N ASP A 225 1.86 18.31 -25.24
CA ASP A 225 2.86 17.33 -24.81
C ASP A 225 2.29 15.90 -24.75
N PHE A 226 3.20 14.93 -24.62
CA PHE A 226 2.87 13.56 -24.22
C PHE A 226 3.25 13.38 -22.75
N ALA A 227 2.26 13.20 -21.89
CA ALA A 227 2.48 13.01 -20.47
C ALA A 227 1.37 12.18 -19.84
N ILE A 228 1.69 11.46 -18.77
CA ILE A 228 0.68 10.85 -17.91
C ILE A 228 0.59 11.72 -16.66
N ARG A 229 -0.63 12.10 -16.28
CA ARG A 229 -0.88 12.92 -15.10
C ARG A 229 -1.84 12.19 -14.19
N SER A 230 -1.45 12.00 -12.94
CA SER A 230 -2.34 11.44 -11.94
C SER A 230 -3.17 12.52 -11.26
N THR A 231 -4.29 12.13 -10.66
CA THR A 231 -5.08 12.97 -9.76
C THR A 231 -5.60 12.12 -8.61
N LEU A 232 -5.34 12.55 -7.38
CA LEU A 232 -5.82 11.90 -6.16
C LEU A 232 -7.34 11.95 -6.08
N TYR A 233 -7.96 10.83 -5.69
CA TYR A 233 -9.41 10.77 -5.51
C TYR A 233 -9.82 11.60 -4.28
N PRO A 234 -10.68 12.63 -4.43
CA PRO A 234 -10.89 13.63 -3.36
C PRO A 234 -11.41 13.04 -2.03
N HIS A 235 -12.30 12.05 -2.08
CA HIS A 235 -12.83 11.41 -0.89
C HIS A 235 -11.79 10.56 -0.15
N ASP A 236 -10.84 9.99 -0.88
CA ASP A 236 -9.75 9.21 -0.27
C ASP A 236 -8.73 10.15 0.36
N LEU A 237 -8.34 11.20 -0.36
CA LEU A 237 -7.47 12.25 0.17
C LEU A 237 -8.06 12.85 1.44
N ALA A 238 -9.30 13.36 1.38
CA ALA A 238 -9.93 14.01 2.53
C ALA A 238 -10.09 13.06 3.75
N GLY A 239 -10.40 11.78 3.50
CA GLY A 239 -10.49 10.78 4.55
C GLY A 239 -9.16 10.52 5.26
N ASN A 240 -8.09 10.33 4.48
CA ASN A 240 -6.76 10.09 5.05
C ASN A 240 -6.19 11.33 5.75
N LEU A 241 -6.38 12.54 5.20
CA LEU A 241 -5.97 13.78 5.87
C LEU A 241 -6.73 14.00 7.18
N ARG A 242 -8.02 13.60 7.24
CA ARG A 242 -8.80 13.63 8.48
C ARG A 242 -8.18 12.70 9.53
N SER A 243 -7.89 11.44 9.19
CA SER A 243 -7.26 10.49 10.12
C SER A 243 -5.91 10.97 10.64
N ILE A 244 -5.09 11.56 9.77
CA ILE A 244 -3.80 12.17 10.16
C ILE A 244 -4.04 13.30 11.15
N GLY A 245 -4.97 14.22 10.85
CA GLY A 245 -5.31 15.32 11.76
C GLY A 245 -5.88 14.85 13.11
N GLU A 246 -6.71 13.81 13.12
CA GLU A 246 -7.22 13.20 14.35
C GLU A 246 -6.08 12.61 15.20
N ALA A 247 -5.12 11.92 14.57
CA ALA A 247 -3.95 11.36 15.25
C ALA A 247 -3.10 12.43 15.97
N THR A 248 -3.00 13.64 15.43
CA THR A 248 -2.23 14.74 16.07
C THR A 248 -2.76 15.15 17.45
N HIS A 249 -4.02 14.84 17.76
CA HIS A 249 -4.62 15.15 19.06
C HIS A 249 -4.36 14.06 20.10
N MET A 250 -3.93 12.88 19.65
CA MET A 250 -3.81 11.69 20.48
C MET A 250 -2.37 11.19 20.61
N ALA A 251 -1.50 11.50 19.65
CA ALA A 251 -0.11 11.04 19.59
C ALA A 251 0.90 12.18 19.67
N ASP A 252 2.10 11.85 20.15
CA ASP A 252 3.26 12.74 20.19
C ASP A 252 4.12 12.65 18.91
N LEU A 253 3.93 11.59 18.12
CA LEU A 253 4.59 11.34 16.83
C LEU A 253 3.58 10.69 15.86
N VAL A 254 3.41 11.24 14.66
CA VAL A 254 2.49 10.73 13.63
C VAL A 254 3.26 10.27 12.39
N MET A 255 3.16 8.98 12.08
CA MET A 255 3.82 8.34 10.93
C MET A 255 2.78 7.95 9.87
N VAL A 256 3.10 8.18 8.60
CA VAL A 256 2.25 7.81 7.45
C VAL A 256 3.02 6.89 6.53
N ALA A 257 2.54 5.65 6.40
CA ALA A 257 3.05 4.65 5.47
C ALA A 257 2.18 4.61 4.20
N HIS A 258 2.79 4.74 3.03
CA HIS A 258 2.11 4.69 1.74
C HIS A 258 2.75 3.64 0.83
N HIS A 259 2.02 2.58 0.56
CA HIS A 259 2.38 1.59 -0.45
C HIS A 259 1.84 2.01 -1.83
N PHE A 260 2.69 2.04 -2.85
CA PHE A 260 2.25 2.28 -4.22
C PHE A 260 3.04 1.45 -5.23
N ASN A 261 2.33 0.84 -6.19
CA ASN A 261 2.93 -0.04 -7.20
C ASN A 261 2.66 0.40 -8.65
N ILE A 262 2.05 1.58 -8.84
CA ILE A 262 1.77 2.21 -10.13
C ILE A 262 2.49 3.56 -10.25
N ALA A 263 2.63 4.07 -11.48
CA ALA A 263 3.36 5.31 -11.79
C ALA A 263 2.75 6.06 -12.98
N GLU A 264 3.09 7.35 -13.13
CA GLU A 264 2.90 8.08 -14.38
C GLU A 264 3.95 7.66 -15.42
N GLY A 265 3.78 6.46 -16.00
CA GLY A 265 4.70 5.88 -16.97
C GLY A 265 5.45 4.67 -16.41
N PRO A 266 6.70 4.42 -16.85
CA PRO A 266 7.47 3.28 -16.34
C PRO A 266 7.83 3.48 -14.86
N ARG A 267 7.94 2.38 -14.11
CA ARG A 267 8.56 2.39 -12.78
C ARG A 267 10.04 2.73 -12.95
N GLY A 268 10.44 3.94 -12.55
CA GLY A 268 11.82 4.44 -12.62
C GLY A 268 12.37 4.85 -11.25
N ASP A 269 13.33 5.76 -11.25
CA ASP A 269 14.04 6.22 -10.05
C ASP A 269 13.42 7.47 -9.40
N GLU A 270 12.34 7.98 -9.99
CA GLU A 270 11.60 9.11 -9.46
C GLU A 270 10.28 8.66 -8.83
N PRO A 271 9.88 9.24 -7.68
CA PRO A 271 8.58 8.95 -7.12
C PRO A 271 7.45 9.41 -8.06
N PRO A 272 6.32 8.70 -8.09
CA PRO A 272 5.14 9.16 -8.81
C PRO A 272 4.65 10.53 -8.34
N GLY A 273 4.03 11.29 -9.23
CA GLY A 273 3.48 12.61 -8.95
C GLY A 273 2.43 12.61 -7.83
N PHE A 274 1.51 11.64 -7.85
CA PHE A 274 0.52 11.48 -6.78
C PHE A 274 1.16 11.16 -5.42
N ALA A 275 2.28 10.41 -5.41
CA ALA A 275 2.96 10.04 -4.17
C ALA A 275 3.61 11.28 -3.54
N ARG A 276 4.26 12.14 -4.34
CA ARG A 276 4.74 13.46 -3.90
C ARG A 276 3.62 14.34 -3.37
N GLN A 277 2.52 14.44 -4.13
CA GLN A 277 1.38 15.26 -3.76
C GLN A 277 0.78 14.82 -2.42
N PHE A 278 0.61 13.51 -2.22
CA PHE A 278 0.07 12.99 -0.97
C PHE A 278 1.06 13.11 0.18
N ALA A 279 2.36 12.92 -0.04
CA ALA A 279 3.38 13.10 0.99
C ALA A 279 3.37 14.53 1.55
N HIS A 280 3.35 15.55 0.68
CA HIS A 280 3.23 16.95 1.11
C HIS A 280 1.92 17.20 1.85
N ALA A 281 0.79 16.69 1.33
CA ALA A 281 -0.50 16.84 1.97
C ALA A 281 -0.57 16.17 3.35
N ALA A 282 0.07 15.01 3.53
CA ALA A 282 0.14 14.29 4.80
C ALA A 282 0.95 15.08 5.84
N ILE A 283 2.12 15.61 5.46
CA ILE A 283 2.90 16.49 6.35
C ILE A 283 2.11 17.76 6.68
N ASP A 284 1.41 18.34 5.72
CA ASP A 284 0.56 19.52 5.93
C ASP A 284 -0.63 19.27 6.88
N ALA A 285 -1.15 18.04 6.90
CA ALA A 285 -2.18 17.61 7.83
C ALA A 285 -1.64 17.26 9.24
N GLY A 286 -0.32 17.26 9.43
CA GLY A 286 0.32 17.08 10.72
C GLY A 286 1.11 15.79 10.90
N ALA A 287 1.38 15.03 9.83
CA ALA A 287 2.33 13.92 9.91
C ALA A 287 3.75 14.43 10.20
N ASP A 288 4.48 13.72 11.06
CA ASP A 288 5.88 13.99 11.37
C ASP A 288 6.83 13.27 10.41
N ILE A 289 6.42 12.11 9.88
CA ILE A 289 7.22 11.27 8.96
C ILE A 289 6.31 10.67 7.88
N TYR A 290 6.76 10.70 6.64
CA TYR A 290 6.14 9.97 5.53
C TYR A 290 7.09 8.88 5.02
N ILE A 291 6.55 7.68 4.76
CA ILE A 291 7.31 6.48 4.39
C ILE A 291 6.66 5.80 3.18
N GLY A 292 7.38 5.75 2.07
CA GLY A 292 6.96 5.11 0.83
C GLY A 292 7.44 3.66 0.70
N HIS A 293 6.57 2.80 0.16
CA HIS A 293 6.79 1.37 -0.08
C HIS A 293 6.16 0.92 -1.41
N GLY A 294 6.36 -0.35 -1.77
CA GLY A 294 5.86 -1.00 -2.99
C GLY A 294 6.79 -0.84 -4.19
N TRP A 295 7.89 -0.09 -4.02
CA TRP A 295 8.87 0.12 -5.08
C TRP A 295 9.96 -0.95 -5.11
N HIS A 296 10.15 -1.71 -4.02
CA HIS A 296 11.27 -2.66 -3.81
C HIS A 296 12.67 -2.05 -4.02
N LYS A 297 12.77 -0.72 -4.01
CA LYS A 297 14.02 0.03 -4.18
C LYS A 297 13.99 1.27 -3.30
N THR A 298 15.16 1.71 -2.87
CA THR A 298 15.31 3.02 -2.27
C THR A 298 15.02 4.12 -3.29
N LEU A 299 14.10 5.01 -2.96
CA LEU A 299 13.84 6.23 -3.71
C LEU A 299 14.39 7.43 -2.94
N GLY A 300 14.31 8.62 -3.56
CA GLY A 300 14.80 9.86 -2.97
C GLY A 300 14.23 10.17 -1.57
N ILE A 301 14.97 10.97 -0.83
CA ILE A 301 14.56 11.52 0.47
C ILE A 301 14.37 13.03 0.30
N GLU A 302 13.31 13.56 0.91
CA GLU A 302 13.02 14.99 0.94
C GLU A 302 12.82 15.46 2.39
N ILE A 303 13.32 16.64 2.72
CA ILE A 303 12.93 17.34 3.97
C ILE A 303 11.93 18.43 3.61
N TYR A 304 10.66 18.18 3.89
CA TYR A 304 9.56 19.11 3.60
C TYR A 304 9.06 19.72 4.91
N LYS A 305 9.14 21.05 5.04
CA LYS A 305 8.77 21.79 6.27
C LYS A 305 9.45 21.25 7.54
N GLY A 306 10.70 20.80 7.41
CA GLY A 306 11.49 20.23 8.50
C GLY A 306 11.13 18.78 8.86
N ARG A 307 10.26 18.13 8.08
CA ARG A 307 9.84 16.73 8.27
C ARG A 307 10.40 15.83 7.18
N PRO A 308 10.91 14.63 7.52
CA PRO A 308 11.43 13.71 6.52
C PRO A 308 10.32 13.00 5.74
N ILE A 309 10.54 12.89 4.44
CA ILE A 309 9.77 12.12 3.49
C ILE A 309 10.72 11.12 2.84
N PHE A 310 10.47 9.83 3.07
CA PHE A 310 11.16 8.74 2.39
C PHE A 310 10.25 8.25 1.27
N TYR A 311 10.63 8.41 0.01
CA TYR A 311 9.76 7.99 -1.09
C TYR A 311 9.78 6.48 -1.35
N GLY A 312 10.79 5.77 -0.85
CA GLY A 312 10.95 4.33 -1.03
C GLY A 312 12.03 3.83 -0.08
N MET A 313 11.70 2.88 0.78
CA MET A 313 12.65 2.28 1.73
C MET A 313 13.39 1.05 1.18
N GLY A 314 12.87 0.44 0.11
CA GLY A 314 13.37 -0.83 -0.41
C GLY A 314 13.03 -2.02 0.50
N ASN A 315 13.60 -3.19 0.18
CA ASN A 315 13.36 -4.41 0.94
C ASN A 315 14.29 -4.47 2.15
N PHE A 316 13.72 -4.77 3.32
CA PHE A 316 14.49 -5.10 4.52
C PHE A 316 14.61 -6.61 4.69
N ILE A 317 13.50 -7.35 4.61
CA ILE A 317 13.50 -8.81 4.57
C ILE A 317 12.85 -9.26 3.26
N SER A 318 13.62 -9.97 2.44
CA SER A 318 13.17 -10.44 1.11
C SER A 318 13.38 -11.94 0.97
N GLN A 319 12.57 -12.73 1.67
CA GLN A 319 12.57 -14.18 1.53
C GLN A 319 11.56 -14.58 0.44
N SER A 320 12.06 -14.71 -0.79
CA SER A 320 11.27 -15.15 -1.94
C SER A 320 11.22 -16.68 -1.99
N GLU A 321 10.42 -17.29 -1.12
CA GLU A 321 10.14 -18.73 -1.16
C GLU A 321 8.75 -18.99 -1.74
N PHE A 322 8.58 -20.10 -2.44
CA PHE A 322 7.27 -20.51 -2.91
C PHE A 322 6.39 -20.92 -1.72
N ILE A 323 5.16 -20.42 -1.70
CA ILE A 323 4.15 -20.88 -0.76
C ILE A 323 3.91 -22.38 -0.96
N ARG A 324 3.75 -23.11 0.15
CA ARG A 324 3.63 -24.59 0.10
C ARG A 324 2.44 -25.06 -0.76
N ARG A 325 1.38 -24.26 -0.83
CA ARG A 325 0.19 -24.53 -1.66
C ARG A 325 -0.04 -23.36 -2.60
N VAL A 326 0.52 -23.47 -3.80
CA VAL A 326 0.35 -22.48 -4.86
C VAL A 326 -1.08 -22.56 -5.42
N PRO A 327 -1.83 -21.44 -5.52
CA PRO A 327 -3.14 -21.40 -6.13
C PRO A 327 -3.12 -21.85 -7.60
N TYR A 328 -4.22 -22.47 -8.03
CA TYR A 328 -4.39 -22.96 -9.41
C TYR A 328 -4.10 -21.87 -10.46
N ASP A 329 -4.67 -20.67 -10.27
CA ASP A 329 -4.50 -19.52 -11.16
C ASP A 329 -3.03 -19.15 -11.41
N SER A 330 -2.15 -19.42 -10.44
CA SER A 330 -0.70 -19.20 -10.63
C SER A 330 -0.10 -20.23 -11.59
N PHE A 331 -0.49 -21.50 -11.51
CA PHE A 331 -0.02 -22.51 -12.46
C PHE A 331 -0.49 -22.18 -13.88
N GLU A 332 -1.76 -21.81 -14.03
CA GLU A 332 -2.31 -21.39 -15.32
C GLU A 332 -1.54 -20.18 -15.86
N ALA A 333 -1.26 -19.19 -15.01
CA ALA A 333 -0.59 -17.97 -15.41
C ALA A 333 0.87 -18.10 -15.80
N PHE A 334 1.60 -19.00 -15.14
CA PHE A 334 2.98 -19.28 -15.50
C PHE A 334 3.10 -20.39 -16.56
N GLY A 335 1.96 -20.89 -17.08
CA GLY A 335 1.94 -21.97 -18.07
C GLY A 335 2.54 -23.27 -17.55
N HIS A 336 2.44 -23.51 -16.24
CA HIS A 336 2.93 -24.73 -15.60
C HIS A 336 1.95 -25.89 -15.82
N ASP A 337 2.51 -27.10 -15.89
CA ASP A 337 1.72 -28.33 -15.99
C ASP A 337 1.02 -28.58 -14.65
N ILE A 338 -0.30 -28.40 -14.62
CA ILE A 338 -1.17 -28.58 -13.45
C ILE A 338 -1.41 -30.05 -13.09
N GLU A 339 -1.09 -30.98 -13.99
CA GLU A 339 -1.34 -32.43 -13.81
C GLU A 339 -0.08 -33.19 -13.32
N ARG A 340 1.01 -32.48 -13.01
CA ARG A 340 2.28 -33.05 -12.51
C ARG A 340 2.56 -32.71 -11.05
#